data_AF-A0A1M3EFB9-F1
#
_entry.id   AF-A0A1M3EFB9-F1
#
_cell.length_a   1.000
_cell.length_b   1.000
_cell.length_c   1.000
_cell.angle_alpha   90.00
_cell.angle_beta   90.00
_cell.angle_gamma   90.00
#
_symmetry.space_group_name_H-M   'P 1'
#
loop_
_entity.id
_entity.type
_entity.pdbx_description
1 polymer ?
#
loop_
_entity_poly.entity_id
_entity_poly.type
_entity_poly.pdbx_seq_one_letter_code
_entity_poly.pdbx_strand_id
1 'polypeptide(L)'
;MARLPSARQIARMTPQEIDETATRLEAQVVELSSEHGRTEQIFGQTTGVAAAWAASDFQMQLLQGSPREQARKIDEVRACIGQLDAEHDRRGGWTRVFLTVAGGPAQAHATMACPAAAGREHVRLPEWSGRPVAEVAEAAGARACPTCYPDIPYHWRARATRLLSPPERATWQATGVAPAVSTAAPALAFTDVQGQPVLTPDGQVLRTVDAAVDEYARAAAQLRWYRENGRSVAGLEVQQALCTYLLEAIAVHRGTGIEAQEHQLERHVEARLRRDWG
;
A
#
# COMPACT_ATOMS: atom_id res chain seq x y z
N MET A 1 -5.91 -34.06 6.22
CA MET A 1 -4.72 -33.20 5.99
C MET A 1 -4.37 -33.23 4.51
N ALA A 2 -4.04 -32.08 3.93
CA ALA A 2 -3.54 -32.02 2.55
C ALA A 2 -2.14 -32.62 2.47
N ARG A 3 -1.84 -33.35 1.39
CA ARG A 3 -0.52 -33.94 1.16
C ARG A 3 0.50 -32.81 0.90
N LEU A 4 1.60 -32.79 1.66
CA LEU A 4 2.69 -31.84 1.45
C LEU A 4 3.40 -32.13 0.11
N PRO A 5 3.72 -31.11 -0.70
CA PRO A 5 4.45 -31.31 -1.93
C PRO A 5 5.89 -31.75 -1.64
N SER A 6 6.41 -32.68 -2.44
CA SER A 6 7.83 -33.03 -2.44
C SER A 6 8.67 -31.94 -3.12
N ALA A 7 9.98 -31.88 -2.84
CA ALA A 7 10.89 -30.95 -3.49
C ALA A 7 10.84 -31.02 -5.04
N ARG A 8 10.66 -32.21 -5.61
CA ARG A 8 10.50 -32.39 -7.07
C ARG A 8 9.20 -31.78 -7.61
N GLN A 9 8.13 -31.77 -6.81
CA GLN A 9 6.87 -31.11 -7.17
C GLN A 9 7.02 -29.60 -7.07
N ILE A 10 7.60 -29.09 -5.98
CA ILE A 10 7.88 -27.66 -5.76
C ILE A 10 8.68 -27.08 -6.95
N ALA A 11 9.73 -27.77 -7.38
CA ALA A 11 10.57 -27.34 -8.49
C ALA A 11 9.84 -27.19 -9.85
N ARG A 12 8.65 -27.79 -10.00
CA ARG A 12 7.84 -27.73 -11.23
C ARG A 12 6.67 -26.76 -11.15
N MET A 13 6.35 -26.27 -9.95
CA MET A 13 5.27 -25.32 -9.74
C MET A 13 5.65 -23.94 -10.27
N THR A 14 4.66 -23.22 -10.78
CA THR A 14 4.75 -21.80 -11.14
C THR A 14 4.90 -20.92 -9.89
N PRO A 15 5.38 -19.67 -10.02
CA PRO A 15 5.41 -18.71 -8.93
C PRO A 15 4.08 -18.58 -8.18
N GLN A 16 2.97 -18.48 -8.91
CA GLN A 16 1.62 -18.43 -8.36
C GLN A 16 1.29 -19.70 -7.56
N GLU A 17 1.47 -20.89 -8.13
CA GLU A 17 1.15 -22.15 -7.42
C GLU A 17 1.98 -22.32 -6.14
N ILE A 18 3.25 -21.88 -6.14
CA ILE A 18 4.12 -21.91 -4.95
C ILE A 18 3.55 -21.02 -3.86
N ASP A 19 3.18 -19.78 -4.19
CA ASP A 19 2.64 -18.85 -3.21
C ASP A 19 1.21 -19.20 -2.76
N GLU A 20 0.38 -19.77 -3.63
CA GLU A 20 -0.93 -20.31 -3.26
C GLU A 20 -0.78 -21.46 -2.27
N THR A 21 0.21 -22.34 -2.51
CA THR A 21 0.52 -23.44 -1.61
C THR A 21 1.06 -22.91 -0.29
N ALA A 22 1.95 -21.92 -0.31
CA ALA A 22 2.48 -21.30 0.91
C ALA A 22 1.35 -20.69 1.74
N THR A 23 0.48 -19.87 1.14
CA THR A 23 -0.66 -19.25 1.84
C THR A 23 -1.62 -20.27 2.44
N ARG A 24 -1.91 -21.35 1.71
CA ARG A 24 -2.75 -22.44 2.25
C ARG A 24 -2.09 -23.15 3.44
N LEU A 25 -0.78 -23.40 3.38
CA LEU A 25 -0.04 -24.05 4.47
C LEU A 25 0.11 -23.10 5.68
N GLU A 26 0.31 -21.80 5.47
CA GLU A 26 0.33 -20.78 6.53
C GLU A 26 -1.01 -20.76 7.29
N ALA A 27 -2.14 -20.78 6.58
CA ALA A 27 -3.46 -20.89 7.20
C ALA A 27 -3.62 -22.19 8.01
N GLN A 28 -3.12 -23.32 7.47
CA GLN A 28 -3.12 -24.60 8.17
C GLN A 28 -2.27 -24.56 9.45
N VAL A 29 -1.13 -23.85 9.46
CA VAL A 29 -0.32 -23.65 10.68
C VAL A 29 -1.09 -22.86 11.73
N VAL A 30 -1.82 -21.80 11.35
CA VAL A 30 -2.63 -21.00 12.27
C VAL A 30 -3.72 -21.85 12.93
N GLU A 31 -4.43 -22.66 12.13
CA GLU A 31 -5.46 -23.58 12.62
C GLU A 31 -4.86 -24.62 13.59
N LEU A 32 -3.83 -25.34 13.16
CA LEU A 32 -3.16 -26.36 13.98
C LEU A 32 -2.57 -25.77 15.27
N SER A 33 -1.98 -24.57 15.22
CA SER A 33 -1.43 -23.90 16.40
C SER A 33 -2.53 -23.50 17.39
N SER A 34 -3.69 -23.08 16.89
CA SER A 34 -4.85 -22.75 17.72
C SER A 34 -5.42 -23.99 18.40
N GLU A 35 -5.53 -25.11 17.68
CA GLU A 35 -5.94 -26.40 18.24
C GLU A 35 -4.92 -26.95 19.25
N HIS A 36 -3.64 -26.82 18.94
CA HIS A 36 -2.56 -27.23 19.83
C HIS A 36 -2.62 -26.47 21.16
N GLY A 37 -2.76 -25.14 21.13
CA GLY A 37 -2.91 -24.33 22.34
C GLY A 37 -4.12 -24.72 23.19
N ARG A 38 -5.27 -25.01 22.57
CA ARG A 38 -6.46 -25.53 23.28
C ARG A 38 -6.20 -26.89 23.91
N THR A 39 -5.55 -27.78 23.17
CA THR A 39 -5.22 -29.13 23.64
C THR A 39 -4.26 -29.05 24.82
N GLU A 40 -3.19 -28.25 24.73
CA GLU A 40 -2.24 -28.03 25.83
C GLU A 40 -2.92 -27.45 27.08
N GLN A 41 -3.84 -26.49 26.91
CA GLN A 41 -4.58 -25.92 28.03
C GLN A 41 -5.40 -26.99 28.77
N ILE A 42 -6.10 -27.86 28.03
CA ILE A 42 -6.89 -28.95 28.61
C ILE A 42 -5.98 -29.96 29.32
N PHE A 43 -4.86 -30.35 28.71
CA PHE A 43 -3.86 -31.24 29.33
C PHE A 43 -3.27 -30.63 30.61
N GLY A 44 -2.91 -29.35 30.59
CA GLY A 44 -2.38 -28.66 31.77
C GLY A 44 -3.40 -28.60 32.91
N GLN A 45 -4.68 -28.33 32.61
CA GLN A 45 -5.76 -28.30 33.60
C GLN A 45 -6.11 -29.68 34.17
N THR A 46 -5.96 -30.75 33.38
CA THR A 46 -6.29 -32.13 33.79
C THR A 46 -5.18 -32.83 34.58
N THR A 47 -3.92 -32.38 34.45
CA THR A 47 -2.78 -32.86 35.27
C THR A 47 -2.71 -32.27 36.68
N GLY A 48 -3.57 -31.30 37.03
CA GLY A 48 -3.80 -30.89 38.41
C GLY A 48 -4.53 -32.00 39.18
N VAL A 49 -3.95 -32.43 40.30
CA VAL A 49 -4.15 -33.69 41.06
C VAL A 49 -5.61 -34.09 41.43
N ALA A 50 -6.63 -33.28 41.12
CA ALA A 50 -8.04 -33.59 41.35
C ALA A 50 -8.88 -33.90 40.08
N ALA A 51 -8.39 -33.55 38.88
CA ALA A 51 -9.14 -33.70 37.61
C ALA A 51 -8.77 -34.97 36.81
N ALA A 52 -7.67 -35.64 37.17
CA ALA A 52 -7.13 -36.80 36.46
C ALA A 52 -8.05 -38.04 36.47
N TRP A 53 -9.09 -38.07 37.30
CA TRP A 53 -10.06 -39.18 37.37
C TRP A 53 -11.38 -38.88 36.66
N ALA A 54 -11.64 -37.60 36.32
CA ALA A 54 -12.88 -37.17 35.67
C ALA A 54 -12.70 -36.81 34.18
N ALA A 55 -11.46 -36.54 33.74
CA ALA A 55 -11.14 -36.43 32.33
C ALA A 55 -11.06 -37.83 31.70
N SER A 56 -12.24 -38.38 31.44
CA SER A 56 -12.47 -39.68 30.80
C SER A 56 -11.64 -39.82 29.53
N ASP A 57 -11.15 -41.02 29.25
CA ASP A 57 -10.53 -41.44 27.98
C ASP A 57 -11.34 -40.98 26.74
N PHE A 58 -12.65 -40.75 26.91
CA PHE A 58 -13.54 -40.17 25.90
C PHE A 58 -13.20 -38.70 25.53
N GLN A 59 -12.85 -37.84 26.49
CA GLN A 59 -12.38 -36.48 26.22
C GLN A 59 -11.01 -36.48 25.53
N MET A 60 -10.18 -37.48 25.84
CA MET A 60 -8.88 -37.69 25.20
C MET A 60 -9.02 -38.22 23.77
N GLN A 61 -10.08 -38.99 23.47
CA GLN A 61 -10.42 -39.46 22.12
C GLN A 61 -11.04 -38.37 21.23
N LEU A 62 -11.72 -37.39 21.82
CA LEU A 62 -12.30 -36.23 21.12
C LEU A 62 -11.25 -35.21 20.68
N LEU A 63 -10.10 -35.15 21.36
CA LEU A 63 -8.94 -34.36 20.93
C LEU A 63 -8.22 -35.14 19.82
N GLN A 64 -8.11 -34.54 18.61
CA GLN A 64 -7.53 -35.19 17.43
C GLN A 64 -5.98 -35.33 17.51
N GLY A 65 -5.49 -36.16 18.42
CA GLY A 65 -4.07 -36.48 18.62
C GLY A 65 -3.44 -35.81 19.84
N SER A 66 -2.28 -36.32 20.26
CA SER A 66 -1.54 -35.78 21.41
C SER A 66 -0.92 -34.40 21.09
N PRO A 67 -0.69 -33.51 22.09
CA PRO A 67 0.01 -32.24 21.88
C PRO A 67 1.35 -32.39 21.16
N ARG A 68 2.12 -33.44 21.48
CA ARG A 68 3.40 -33.73 20.82
C ARG A 68 3.24 -34.05 19.34
N GLU A 69 2.19 -34.77 18.97
CA GLU A 69 1.90 -35.09 17.58
C GLU A 69 1.46 -33.85 16.80
N GLN A 70 0.66 -32.99 17.41
CA GLN A 70 0.26 -31.69 16.83
C GLN A 70 1.47 -30.77 16.63
N ALA A 71 2.35 -30.66 17.62
CA ALA A 71 3.60 -29.88 17.49
C ALA A 71 4.46 -30.39 16.33
N ARG A 72 4.65 -31.72 16.22
CA ARG A 72 5.39 -32.31 15.09
C ARG A 72 4.75 -31.97 13.74
N LYS A 73 3.42 -32.02 13.64
CA LYS A 73 2.69 -31.64 12.42
C LYS A 73 2.88 -30.17 12.08
N ILE A 74 2.84 -29.28 13.07
CA ILE A 74 3.11 -27.84 12.87
C ILE A 74 4.52 -27.64 12.29
N ASP A 75 5.52 -28.31 12.86
CA ASP A 75 6.91 -28.22 12.41
C ASP A 75 7.09 -28.78 11.00
N GLU A 76 6.45 -29.91 10.67
CA GLU A 76 6.46 -30.49 9.31
C GLU A 76 5.88 -29.51 8.27
N VAL A 77 4.76 -28.85 8.59
CA VAL A 77 4.14 -27.86 7.69
C VAL A 77 5.02 -26.61 7.56
N ARG A 78 5.58 -26.10 8.67
CA ARG A 78 6.52 -24.96 8.65
C ARG A 78 7.77 -25.25 7.83
N ALA A 79 8.33 -26.45 7.95
CA ALA A 79 9.47 -26.87 7.14
C ALA A 79 9.12 -26.87 5.65
N CYS A 80 7.91 -27.31 5.28
CA CYS A 80 7.45 -27.25 3.90
C CYS A 80 7.27 -25.81 3.38
N ILE A 81 6.77 -24.88 4.21
CA ILE A 81 6.71 -23.45 3.86
C ILE A 81 8.13 -22.91 3.61
N GLY A 82 9.09 -23.24 4.48
CA GLY A 82 10.49 -22.88 4.30
C GLY A 82 11.09 -23.42 2.99
N GLN A 83 10.68 -24.60 2.52
CA GLN A 83 11.10 -25.13 1.21
C GLN A 83 10.52 -24.33 0.03
N LEU A 84 9.28 -23.86 0.15
CA LEU A 84 8.63 -23.03 -0.87
C LEU A 84 9.31 -21.65 -0.95
N ASP A 85 9.67 -21.06 0.19
CA ASP A 85 10.42 -19.79 0.24
C ASP A 85 11.87 -19.95 -0.22
N ALA A 86 12.54 -21.06 0.10
CA ALA A 86 13.86 -21.36 -0.43
C ALA A 86 13.84 -21.51 -1.97
N GLU A 87 12.76 -22.06 -2.54
CA GLU A 87 12.58 -22.13 -3.99
C GLU A 87 12.38 -20.74 -4.61
N HIS A 88 11.70 -19.83 -3.92
CA HIS A 88 11.62 -18.41 -4.31
C HIS A 88 13.00 -17.79 -4.44
N ASP A 89 13.83 -17.94 -3.41
CA ASP A 89 15.17 -17.36 -3.41
C ASP A 89 16.06 -18.03 -4.46
N ARG A 90 15.96 -19.36 -4.61
CA ARG A 90 16.72 -20.14 -5.61
C ARG A 90 16.43 -19.70 -7.05
N ARG A 91 15.21 -19.28 -7.35
CA ARG A 91 14.83 -18.78 -8.69
C ARG A 91 15.15 -17.29 -8.89
N GLY A 92 15.90 -16.67 -7.98
CA GLY A 92 16.30 -15.26 -8.05
C GLY A 92 15.29 -14.28 -7.48
N GLY A 93 14.24 -14.78 -6.79
CA GLY A 93 13.16 -13.97 -6.23
C GLY A 93 12.19 -13.46 -7.30
N TRP A 94 10.98 -14.00 -7.31
CA TRP A 94 9.91 -13.45 -8.15
C TRP A 94 9.12 -12.40 -7.40
N THR A 95 8.43 -11.53 -8.13
CA THR A 95 7.58 -10.49 -7.52
C THR A 95 6.50 -11.13 -6.66
N ARG A 96 6.39 -10.69 -5.41
CA ARG A 96 5.35 -11.05 -4.44
C ARG A 96 4.63 -9.80 -3.99
N VAL A 97 3.37 -9.96 -3.58
CA VAL A 97 2.54 -8.87 -3.09
C VAL A 97 1.99 -9.24 -1.73
N PHE A 98 2.23 -8.36 -0.76
CA PHE A 98 1.68 -8.46 0.59
C PHE A 98 0.77 -7.26 0.83
N LEU A 99 -0.49 -7.52 1.16
CA LEU A 99 -1.48 -6.50 1.46
C LEU A 99 -1.70 -6.45 2.97
N THR A 100 -1.44 -5.31 3.60
CA THR A 100 -1.76 -5.12 5.02
C THR A 100 -3.28 -5.02 5.20
N VAL A 101 -3.83 -5.71 6.19
CA VAL A 101 -5.30 -5.85 6.38
C VAL A 101 -5.80 -5.33 7.74
N ALA A 102 -4.91 -5.05 8.69
CA ALA A 102 -5.26 -4.47 9.99
C ALA A 102 -4.36 -3.28 10.40
N GLY A 103 -4.83 -2.50 11.38
CA GLY A 103 -4.04 -1.43 12.02
C GLY A 103 -3.85 -0.15 11.18
N GLY A 104 -4.70 0.10 10.17
CA GLY A 104 -4.66 1.31 9.34
C GLY A 104 -5.13 1.06 7.91
N PRO A 105 -4.96 2.03 6.99
CA PRO A 105 -5.28 1.84 5.57
C PRO A 105 -4.51 0.63 5.01
N ALA A 106 -5.20 -0.16 4.20
CA ALA A 106 -4.60 -1.31 3.51
C ALA A 106 -3.57 -0.82 2.49
N GLN A 107 -2.32 -1.25 2.65
CA GLN A 107 -1.21 -0.92 1.75
C GLN A 107 -0.61 -2.19 1.16
N ALA A 108 -0.26 -2.11 -0.13
CA ALA A 108 0.43 -3.14 -0.86
C ALA A 108 1.94 -2.96 -0.74
N HIS A 109 2.64 -4.03 -0.43
CA HIS A 109 4.08 -4.09 -0.24
C HIS A 109 4.68 -5.17 -1.14
N ALA A 110 5.89 -4.92 -1.64
CA ALA A 110 6.66 -5.90 -2.41
C ALA A 110 7.39 -6.90 -1.50
N THR A 111 7.60 -6.54 -0.23
CA THR A 111 8.31 -7.33 0.75
C THR A 111 7.83 -7.04 2.17
N MET A 112 7.83 -8.07 3.02
CA MET A 112 7.57 -7.94 4.46
C MET A 112 8.74 -7.35 5.25
N ALA A 113 9.91 -7.17 4.62
CA ALA A 113 11.04 -6.46 5.21
C ALA A 113 10.85 -4.93 5.21
N CYS A 114 9.79 -4.42 4.56
CA CYS A 114 9.48 -2.99 4.55
C CYS A 114 9.10 -2.51 5.97
N PRO A 115 9.72 -1.43 6.50
CA PRO A 115 9.38 -0.91 7.83
C PRO A 115 7.89 -0.56 8.00
N ALA A 116 7.22 -0.12 6.93
CA ALA A 116 5.80 0.20 6.94
C ALA A 116 4.87 -1.03 6.99
N ALA A 117 5.38 -2.21 6.65
CA ALA A 117 4.66 -3.50 6.76
C ALA A 117 4.98 -4.24 8.07
N ALA A 118 6.12 -3.92 8.70
CA ALA A 118 6.61 -4.62 9.87
C ALA A 118 5.58 -4.58 11.02
N GLY A 119 5.30 -5.75 11.60
CA GLY A 119 4.35 -5.90 12.71
C GLY A 119 2.87 -5.73 12.34
N ARG A 120 2.54 -5.49 11.07
CA ARG A 120 1.15 -5.38 10.61
C ARG A 120 0.64 -6.73 10.12
N GLU A 121 -0.63 -6.99 10.42
CA GLU A 121 -1.34 -8.12 9.84
C GLU A 121 -1.43 -7.93 8.32
N HIS A 122 -1.15 -8.99 7.58
CA HIS A 122 -1.06 -8.96 6.14
C HIS A 122 -1.56 -10.27 5.53
N VAL A 123 -1.92 -10.19 4.26
CA VAL A 123 -2.21 -11.34 3.42
C VAL A 123 -1.30 -11.30 2.20
N ARG A 124 -0.74 -12.45 1.83
CA ARG A 124 -0.08 -12.62 0.54
C ARG A 124 -1.15 -12.69 -0.56
N LEU A 125 -0.87 -12.15 -1.74
CA LEU A 125 -1.76 -12.21 -2.92
C LEU A 125 -1.11 -13.05 -4.04
N PRO A 126 -1.25 -14.39 -4.01
CA PRO A 126 -0.54 -15.30 -4.91
C PRO A 126 -0.85 -15.10 -6.39
N GLU A 127 -2.03 -14.60 -6.74
CA GLU A 127 -2.44 -14.38 -8.14
C GLU A 127 -1.64 -13.25 -8.83
N TRP A 128 -0.86 -12.49 -8.06
CA TRP A 128 0.09 -11.49 -8.54
C TRP A 128 1.53 -12.00 -8.55
N SER A 129 1.78 -13.22 -8.10
CA SER A 129 3.14 -13.76 -7.98
C SER A 129 3.79 -13.99 -9.34
N GLY A 130 5.00 -13.47 -9.51
CA GLY A 130 5.77 -13.56 -10.74
C GLY A 130 5.32 -12.62 -11.86
N ARG A 131 4.33 -11.74 -11.62
CA ARG A 131 3.98 -10.68 -12.58
C ARG A 131 5.05 -9.58 -12.62
N PRO A 132 5.19 -8.84 -13.73
CA PRO A 132 6.10 -7.70 -13.81
C PRO A 132 5.82 -6.66 -12.72
N VAL A 133 6.88 -6.11 -12.13
CA VAL A 133 6.78 -5.09 -11.07
C VAL A 133 5.93 -3.89 -11.50
N ALA A 134 6.06 -3.43 -12.75
CA ALA A 134 5.25 -2.33 -13.27
C ALA A 134 3.75 -2.64 -13.30
N GLU A 135 3.37 -3.87 -13.64
CA GLU A 135 1.96 -4.31 -13.66
C GLU A 135 1.39 -4.36 -12.24
N VAL A 136 2.17 -4.91 -11.30
CA VAL A 136 1.82 -4.94 -9.87
C VAL A 136 1.69 -3.54 -9.30
N ALA A 137 2.62 -2.65 -9.62
CA ALA A 137 2.63 -1.26 -9.20
C ALA A 137 1.40 -0.50 -9.70
N GLU A 138 1.05 -0.64 -10.99
CA GLU A 138 -0.16 -0.06 -11.55
C GLU A 138 -1.42 -0.64 -10.88
N ALA A 139 -1.44 -1.95 -10.63
CA ALA A 139 -2.56 -2.61 -9.94
C ALA A 139 -2.71 -2.15 -8.49
N ALA A 140 -1.60 -1.87 -7.80
CA ALA A 140 -1.61 -1.38 -6.43
C ALA A 140 -2.25 0.00 -6.32
N GLY A 141 -2.03 0.87 -7.30
CA GLY A 141 -2.66 2.19 -7.39
C GLY A 141 -2.56 2.97 -6.08
N ALA A 142 -3.70 3.44 -5.56
CA ALA A 142 -3.79 4.16 -4.28
C ALA A 142 -3.26 3.40 -3.06
N ARG A 143 -3.18 2.06 -3.11
CA ARG A 143 -2.63 1.23 -2.01
C ARG A 143 -1.12 1.04 -2.10
N ALA A 144 -0.46 1.49 -3.15
CA ALA A 144 0.96 1.21 -3.32
C ALA A 144 1.81 1.88 -2.22
N CYS A 145 2.51 1.06 -1.42
CA CYS A 145 3.45 1.57 -0.45
C CYS A 145 4.55 2.39 -1.15
N PRO A 146 4.77 3.68 -0.79
CA PRO A 146 5.75 4.53 -1.45
C PRO A 146 7.18 4.03 -1.28
N THR A 147 7.48 3.27 -0.22
CA THR A 147 8.80 2.66 0.00
C THR A 147 9.02 1.43 -0.88
N CYS A 148 8.00 0.60 -1.08
CA CYS A 148 8.12 -0.61 -1.92
C CYS A 148 8.04 -0.30 -3.42
N TYR A 149 7.34 0.78 -3.76
CA TYR A 149 7.11 1.20 -5.13
C TYR A 149 7.36 2.71 -5.25
N PRO A 150 8.61 3.17 -5.16
CA PRO A 150 8.92 4.61 -5.20
C PRO A 150 8.59 5.24 -6.55
N ASP A 151 8.85 4.52 -7.64
CA ASP A 151 8.80 5.04 -9.01
C ASP A 151 7.39 5.02 -9.64
N ILE A 152 6.35 4.78 -8.86
CA ILE A 152 4.97 4.78 -9.39
C ILE A 152 4.56 6.19 -9.78
N PRO A 153 4.19 6.42 -11.05
CA PRO A 153 3.66 7.69 -11.50
C PRO A 153 2.44 8.12 -10.69
N TYR A 154 2.30 9.41 -10.43
CA TYR A 154 1.18 9.94 -9.66
C TYR A 154 -0.19 9.50 -10.21
N HIS A 155 -0.36 9.54 -11.53
CA HIS A 155 -1.62 9.15 -12.18
C HIS A 155 -1.98 7.66 -11.97
N TRP A 156 -1.04 6.79 -11.61
CA TRP A 156 -1.34 5.42 -11.15
C TRP A 156 -1.74 5.41 -9.68
N ARG A 157 -1.07 6.18 -8.81
CA ARG A 157 -1.44 6.32 -7.39
C ARG A 157 -2.83 6.92 -7.20
N ALA A 158 -3.31 7.73 -8.14
CA ALA A 158 -4.67 8.27 -8.12
C ALA A 158 -5.75 7.24 -8.51
N ARG A 159 -5.38 6.09 -9.07
CA ARG A 159 -6.34 5.05 -9.48
C ARG A 159 -6.75 4.16 -8.31
N ALA A 160 -7.98 3.66 -8.39
CA ALA A 160 -8.45 2.60 -7.51
C ALA A 160 -7.56 1.36 -7.63
N THR A 161 -7.30 0.70 -6.50
CA THR A 161 -6.54 -0.55 -6.47
C THR A 161 -7.31 -1.68 -7.14
N ARG A 162 -6.58 -2.57 -7.83
CA ARG A 162 -7.03 -3.90 -8.25
C ARG A 162 -6.53 -5.00 -7.32
N LEU A 163 -5.65 -4.67 -6.38
CA LEU A 163 -5.16 -5.57 -5.34
C LEU A 163 -6.17 -5.65 -4.20
N LEU A 164 -7.00 -6.70 -4.27
CA LEU A 164 -8.06 -6.98 -3.30
C LEU A 164 -7.63 -8.08 -2.34
N SER A 165 -7.89 -7.91 -1.04
CA SER A 165 -7.81 -9.01 -0.08
C SER A 165 -8.82 -10.12 -0.44
N PRO A 166 -8.65 -11.36 0.07
CA PRO A 166 -9.59 -12.44 -0.20
C PRO A 166 -11.05 -12.11 0.16
N PRO A 167 -11.36 -11.50 1.32
CA PRO A 167 -12.72 -11.06 1.64
C PRO A 167 -13.26 -10.01 0.67
N GLU A 168 -12.45 -9.00 0.33
CA GLU A 168 -12.84 -7.94 -0.62
C GLU A 168 -13.17 -8.51 -2.01
N ARG A 169 -12.38 -9.49 -2.47
CA ARG A 169 -12.60 -10.18 -3.74
C ARG A 169 -13.88 -11.01 -3.71
N ALA A 170 -14.15 -11.72 -2.61
CA ALA A 170 -15.37 -12.49 -2.45
C ALA A 170 -16.61 -11.57 -2.47
N THR A 171 -16.55 -10.42 -1.79
CA THR A 171 -17.61 -9.41 -1.85
C THR A 171 -17.81 -8.88 -3.26
N TRP A 172 -16.72 -8.55 -3.97
CA TRP A 172 -16.80 -8.08 -5.36
C TRP A 172 -17.45 -9.11 -6.28
N GLN A 173 -17.05 -10.38 -6.19
CA GLN A 173 -17.59 -11.48 -6.98
C GLN A 173 -19.08 -11.73 -6.68
N ALA A 174 -19.49 -11.61 -5.42
CA ALA A 174 -20.87 -11.84 -5.01
C ALA A 174 -21.83 -10.70 -5.38
N THR A 175 -21.35 -9.46 -5.32
CA THR A 175 -22.21 -8.26 -5.46
C THR A 175 -22.03 -7.52 -6.78
N GLY A 176 -20.92 -7.76 -7.50
CA GLY A 176 -20.50 -6.92 -8.63
C GLY A 176 -20.06 -5.51 -8.23
N VAL A 177 -20.21 -5.13 -6.95
CA VAL A 177 -19.84 -3.82 -6.42
C VAL A 177 -18.36 -3.89 -6.05
N ALA A 178 -17.54 -3.11 -6.73
CA ALA A 178 -16.13 -2.97 -6.36
C ALA A 178 -16.06 -2.52 -4.89
N PRO A 179 -15.24 -3.18 -4.03
CA PRO A 179 -15.11 -2.77 -2.64
C PRO A 179 -14.78 -1.29 -2.61
N ALA A 180 -15.55 -0.53 -1.82
CA ALA A 180 -15.30 0.89 -1.63
C ALA A 180 -13.83 1.02 -1.25
N VAL A 181 -13.03 1.65 -2.12
CA VAL A 181 -11.60 1.86 -1.90
C VAL A 181 -11.50 2.47 -0.51
N SER A 182 -10.97 1.70 0.45
CA SER A 182 -10.79 2.16 1.82
C SER A 182 -9.92 3.43 1.78
N THR A 183 -10.65 4.54 1.83
CA THR A 183 -10.30 5.94 2.06
C THR A 183 -8.98 6.46 1.50
N ALA A 184 -9.13 7.41 0.57
CA ALA A 184 -8.14 8.30 -0.04
C ALA A 184 -7.35 7.71 -1.22
N ALA A 185 -8.04 7.51 -2.36
CA ALA A 185 -7.44 8.11 -3.55
C ALA A 185 -7.30 9.60 -3.23
N PRO A 186 -6.08 10.19 -3.21
CA PRO A 186 -5.99 11.64 -3.10
C PRO A 186 -6.84 12.23 -4.22
N ALA A 187 -7.63 13.26 -3.89
CA ALA A 187 -8.37 14.00 -4.91
C ALA A 187 -7.39 14.34 -6.06
N LEU A 188 -7.84 14.17 -7.31
CA LEU A 188 -7.06 14.44 -8.52
C LEU A 188 -6.24 15.72 -8.33
N ALA A 189 -4.91 15.59 -8.25
CA ALA A 189 -4.05 16.76 -8.15
C ALA A 189 -4.21 17.61 -9.40
N PHE A 190 -4.08 18.92 -9.22
CA PHE A 190 -3.86 19.81 -10.33
C PHE A 190 -2.48 19.49 -10.92
N THR A 191 -2.42 19.24 -12.23
CA THR A 191 -1.20 18.78 -12.91
C THR A 191 -0.61 19.84 -13.82
N ASP A 192 0.71 19.78 -13.99
CA ASP A 192 1.46 20.57 -14.96
C ASP A 192 1.28 20.04 -16.40
N VAL A 193 2.00 20.67 -17.32
CA VAL A 193 2.00 20.33 -18.75
C VAL A 193 2.56 18.94 -19.05
N GLN A 194 3.28 18.33 -18.11
CA GLN A 194 3.84 16.98 -18.19
C GLN A 194 2.98 15.94 -17.44
N GLY A 195 1.83 16.36 -16.90
CA GLY A 195 0.94 15.51 -16.11
C GLY A 195 1.45 15.20 -14.70
N GLN A 196 2.44 15.94 -14.19
CA GLN A 196 2.94 15.81 -12.83
C GLN A 196 2.16 16.70 -11.86
N PRO A 197 2.00 16.31 -10.58
CA PRO A 197 1.38 17.17 -9.58
C PRO A 197 2.12 18.49 -9.43
N VAL A 198 1.37 19.57 -9.43
CA VAL A 198 1.92 20.88 -9.12
C VAL A 198 2.18 20.98 -7.62
N LEU A 199 3.41 21.33 -7.24
CA LEU A 199 3.86 21.43 -5.85
C LEU A 199 4.16 22.89 -5.49
N THR A 200 3.89 23.25 -4.24
CA THR A 200 4.42 24.46 -3.62
C THR A 200 5.91 24.29 -3.28
N PRO A 201 6.66 25.38 -3.01
CA PRO A 201 8.07 25.29 -2.64
C PRO A 201 8.37 24.45 -1.39
N ASP A 202 7.42 24.32 -0.48
CA ASP A 202 7.49 23.46 0.72
C ASP A 202 7.03 22.01 0.46
N GLY A 203 6.76 21.65 -0.80
CA GLY A 203 6.44 20.28 -1.23
C GLY A 203 4.96 19.90 -1.07
N GLN A 204 4.06 20.84 -0.82
CA GLN A 204 2.63 20.56 -0.74
C GLN A 204 2.01 20.44 -2.13
N VAL A 205 1.16 19.44 -2.32
CA VAL A 205 0.45 19.22 -3.59
C VAL A 205 -0.72 20.20 -3.72
N LEU A 206 -0.72 20.98 -4.80
CA LEU A 206 -1.86 21.80 -5.18
C LEU A 206 -2.92 20.90 -5.84
N ARG A 207 -4.12 20.93 -5.26
CA ARG A 207 -5.20 19.99 -5.64
C ARG A 207 -6.22 20.57 -6.60
N THR A 208 -6.27 21.90 -6.74
CA THR A 208 -7.25 22.57 -7.59
C THR A 208 -6.60 23.72 -8.35
N VAL A 209 -7.20 24.10 -9.49
CA VAL A 209 -6.81 25.29 -10.24
C VAL A 209 -6.89 26.54 -9.35
N ASP A 210 -7.92 26.64 -8.51
CA ASP A 210 -8.10 27.80 -7.62
C ASP A 210 -6.97 27.90 -6.58
N ALA A 211 -6.52 26.77 -6.03
CA ALA A 211 -5.36 26.76 -5.12
C ALA A 211 -4.07 27.18 -5.85
N ALA A 212 -3.90 26.79 -7.12
CA ALA A 212 -2.78 27.24 -7.95
C ALA A 212 -2.87 28.72 -8.31
N VAL A 213 -4.07 29.25 -8.54
CA VAL A 213 -4.32 30.68 -8.76
C VAL A 213 -3.97 31.49 -7.52
N ASP A 214 -4.41 31.05 -6.34
CA ASP A 214 -4.10 31.72 -5.07
C ASP A 214 -2.60 31.70 -4.77
N GLU A 215 -1.93 30.58 -5.02
CA GLU A 215 -0.49 30.44 -4.84
C GLU A 215 0.30 31.31 -5.82
N TYR A 216 -0.12 31.35 -7.09
CA TYR A 216 0.43 32.26 -8.10
C TYR A 216 0.28 33.72 -7.66
N ALA A 217 -0.91 34.12 -7.23
CA ALA A 217 -1.18 35.48 -6.81
C ALA A 217 -0.33 35.90 -5.60
N ARG A 218 -0.13 34.98 -4.65
CA ARG A 218 0.76 35.17 -3.49
C ARG A 218 2.21 35.38 -3.91
N ALA A 219 2.75 34.50 -4.76
CA ALA A 219 4.13 34.57 -5.23
C ALA A 219 4.40 35.82 -6.08
N ALA A 220 3.49 36.14 -7.01
CA ALA A 220 3.60 37.31 -7.88
C ALA A 220 3.50 38.64 -7.12
N ALA A 221 2.61 38.73 -6.14
CA ALA A 221 2.49 39.92 -5.29
C ALA A 221 3.76 40.13 -4.44
N GLN A 222 4.30 39.04 -3.88
CA GLN A 222 5.55 39.07 -3.12
C GLN A 222 6.72 39.55 -3.99
N LEU A 223 6.86 39.02 -5.21
CA LEU A 223 7.86 39.47 -6.18
C LEU A 223 7.76 40.97 -6.47
N ARG A 224 6.53 41.46 -6.72
CA ARG A 224 6.29 42.87 -7.02
C ARG A 224 6.71 43.77 -5.86
N TRP A 225 6.28 43.45 -4.65
CA TRP A 225 6.63 44.21 -3.46
C TRP A 225 8.15 44.29 -3.25
N TYR A 226 8.87 43.17 -3.38
CA TYR A 226 10.32 43.14 -3.21
C TYR A 226 11.07 43.96 -4.28
N ARG A 227 10.60 43.93 -5.53
CA ARG A 227 11.15 44.75 -6.62
C ARG A 227 10.97 46.25 -6.35
N GLU A 228 9.79 46.65 -5.90
CA GLU A 228 9.48 48.05 -5.59
C GLU A 228 10.23 48.59 -4.36
N ASN A 229 10.53 47.71 -3.39
CA ASN A 229 11.17 48.09 -2.13
C ASN A 229 12.68 47.77 -2.08
N GLY A 230 13.30 47.45 -3.22
CA GLY A 230 14.76 47.35 -3.37
C GLY A 230 15.45 46.24 -2.58
N ARG A 231 14.73 45.17 -2.20
CA ARG A 231 15.32 44.02 -1.48
C ARG A 231 15.74 42.94 -2.46
N SER A 232 17.04 42.84 -2.73
CA SER A 232 17.62 41.70 -3.47
C SER A 232 17.81 40.52 -2.53
N VAL A 233 17.19 39.38 -2.85
CA VAL A 233 17.44 38.11 -2.15
C VAL A 233 17.35 36.97 -3.16
N ALA A 234 18.23 35.97 -3.02
CA ALA A 234 18.23 34.71 -3.79
C ALA A 234 16.86 33.99 -3.84
N GLY A 235 15.93 34.33 -2.95
CA GLY A 235 14.55 33.83 -2.97
C GLY A 235 13.70 34.34 -4.14
N LEU A 236 14.08 35.44 -4.82
CA LEU A 236 13.28 35.99 -5.93
C LEU A 236 13.33 35.11 -7.20
N GLU A 237 14.45 34.46 -7.48
CA GLU A 237 14.56 33.56 -8.63
C GLU A 237 13.64 32.34 -8.48
N VAL A 238 13.57 31.77 -7.27
CA VAL A 238 12.67 30.66 -6.94
C VAL A 238 11.21 31.07 -7.09
N GLN A 239 10.84 32.27 -6.63
CA GLN A 239 9.47 32.76 -6.78
C GLN A 239 9.13 33.06 -8.24
N GLN A 240 10.08 33.56 -9.04
CA GLN A 240 9.88 33.82 -10.46
C GLN A 240 9.71 32.52 -11.27
N ALA A 241 10.50 31.50 -10.95
CA ALA A 241 10.34 30.16 -11.52
C ALA A 241 8.98 29.55 -11.15
N LEU A 242 8.56 29.69 -9.89
CA LEU A 242 7.25 29.23 -9.42
C LEU A 242 6.10 29.93 -10.16
N CYS A 243 6.16 31.26 -10.31
CA CYS A 243 5.16 32.01 -11.06
C CYS A 243 5.03 31.50 -12.50
N THR A 244 6.15 31.26 -13.18
CA THR A 244 6.17 30.74 -14.55
C THR A 244 5.52 29.35 -14.62
N TYR A 245 5.95 28.45 -13.74
CA TYR A 245 5.44 27.08 -13.65
C TYR A 245 3.93 27.01 -13.38
N LEU A 246 3.44 27.80 -12.42
CA LEU A 246 2.00 27.84 -12.10
C LEU A 246 1.19 28.43 -13.25
N LEU A 247 1.69 29.49 -13.89
CA LEU A 247 1.00 30.15 -14.99
C LEU A 247 0.83 29.20 -16.19
N GLU A 248 1.87 28.44 -16.53
CA GLU A 248 1.84 27.41 -17.58
C GLU A 248 0.83 26.30 -17.28
N ALA A 249 0.87 25.76 -16.05
CA ALA A 249 -0.07 24.72 -15.64
C ALA A 249 -1.53 25.22 -15.70
N ILE A 250 -1.79 26.45 -15.26
CA ILE A 250 -3.14 27.03 -15.26
C ILE A 250 -3.62 27.28 -16.69
N ALA A 251 -2.75 27.81 -17.56
CA ALA A 251 -3.05 28.07 -18.96
C ALA A 251 -3.44 26.79 -19.70
N VAL A 252 -2.66 25.71 -19.53
CA VAL A 252 -2.98 24.39 -20.12
C VAL A 252 -4.31 23.85 -19.61
N HIS A 253 -4.57 23.93 -18.30
CA HIS A 253 -5.82 23.43 -17.74
C HIS A 253 -7.04 24.24 -18.21
N ARG A 254 -6.88 25.54 -18.47
CA ARG A 254 -7.98 26.42 -18.93
C ARG A 254 -8.11 26.47 -20.45
N GLY A 255 -7.17 25.89 -21.19
CA GLY A 255 -7.12 25.98 -22.65
C GLY A 255 -6.87 27.40 -23.15
N THR A 256 -6.14 28.21 -22.38
CA THR A 256 -5.83 29.61 -22.69
C THR A 256 -4.34 29.79 -22.98
N GLY A 257 -3.98 30.89 -23.64
CA GLY A 257 -2.59 31.30 -23.78
C GLY A 257 -2.03 31.86 -22.47
N ILE A 258 -0.72 31.69 -22.25
CA ILE A 258 -0.01 32.13 -21.03
C ILE A 258 -0.20 33.64 -20.79
N GLU A 259 0.00 34.47 -21.81
CA GLU A 259 -0.16 35.95 -21.71
C GLU A 259 -1.60 36.35 -21.36
N ALA A 260 -2.59 35.66 -21.94
CA ALA A 260 -4.00 35.91 -21.64
C ALA A 260 -4.34 35.53 -20.19
N GLN A 261 -3.74 34.44 -19.69
CA GLN A 261 -3.90 34.00 -18.31
C GLN A 261 -3.21 34.96 -17.33
N GLU A 262 -2.02 35.47 -17.67
CA GLU A 262 -1.33 36.48 -16.87
C GLU A 262 -2.19 37.73 -16.71
N HIS A 263 -2.73 38.26 -17.82
CA HIS A 263 -3.61 39.41 -17.81
C HIS A 263 -4.88 39.18 -16.98
N GLN A 264 -5.47 37.99 -17.04
CA GLN A 264 -6.67 37.65 -16.27
C GLN A 264 -6.38 37.58 -14.76
N LEU A 265 -5.20 37.15 -14.36
CA LEU A 265 -4.81 36.99 -12.95
C LEU A 265 -4.27 38.27 -12.32
N GLU A 266 -3.93 39.29 -13.10
CA GLU A 266 -3.40 40.57 -12.61
C GLU A 266 -4.25 41.19 -11.49
N ARG A 267 -5.58 41.15 -11.63
CA ARG A 267 -6.50 41.65 -10.58
C ARG A 267 -6.37 40.89 -9.25
N HIS A 268 -6.08 39.59 -9.29
CA HIS A 268 -5.87 38.77 -8.10
C HIS A 268 -4.52 39.11 -7.45
N VAL A 269 -3.48 39.32 -8.26
CA VAL A 269 -2.15 39.77 -7.80
C VAL A 269 -2.26 41.13 -7.11
N GLU A 270 -2.95 42.09 -7.72
CA GLU A 270 -3.13 43.44 -7.15
C GLU A 270 -3.96 43.41 -5.85
N ALA A 271 -5.03 42.61 -5.81
CA ALA A 271 -5.81 42.43 -4.59
C ALA A 271 -4.97 41.81 -3.46
N ARG A 272 -4.13 40.83 -3.80
CA ARG A 272 -3.22 40.18 -2.84
C ARG A 272 -2.14 41.13 -2.33
N LEU A 273 -1.53 41.91 -3.23
CA LEU A 273 -0.50 42.90 -2.89
C LEU A 273 -1.05 43.92 -1.88
N ARG A 274 -2.22 44.50 -2.15
CA ARG A 274 -2.88 45.45 -1.25
C ARG A 274 -3.22 44.85 0.10
N ARG A 275 -3.63 43.59 0.14
CA ARG A 275 -4.04 42.92 1.38
C ARG A 275 -2.84 42.59 2.28
N ASP A 276 -1.75 42.12 1.70
CA ASP A 276 -0.59 41.62 2.45
C ASP A 276 0.45 42.73 2.74
N TRP A 277 0.50 43.80 1.95
CA TRP A 277 1.50 44.89 2.06
C TRP A 277 0.98 46.32 1.83
N GLY A 278 -0.33 46.50 1.60
CA GLY A 278 -0.95 47.81 1.43
C GLY A 278 -1.45 48.46 2.71
#